data_AF-A0A7X9CCZ0-F1
#
_entry.id   AF-A0A7X9CCZ0-F1
#
_cell.length_a   1.000
_cell.length_b   1.000
_cell.length_c   1.000
_cell.angle_alpha   90.00
_cell.angle_beta   90.00
_cell.angle_gamma   90.00
#
_symmetry.space_group_name_H-M   'P 1'
#
loop_
_entity.id
_entity.type
_entity.pdbx_description
1 polymer ?
#
loop_
_entity_poly.entity_id
_entity_poly.type
_entity_poly.pdbx_seq_one_letter_code
_entity_poly.pdbx_strand_id
1 'polypeptide(L)'
;MSTVTSSTSWTLPGLQLRDLTFAAPLDHADPTGAQIEVFARIVTADGGEDRPYLVFLQGGPGSEAPRPLEASSPGWLGRALREHRVVMLDQRGTGRSTPVGPDTAVPEGAIPGAAALREATASQQARYLTHFRADAIVADAELLREHLGVRGWSLLGQSFGGFTTLRYLSAASGGVDKALFTGGLPTVGPDMDDVYAATWRSMVARSEQYWARFPADRDRFRRLADAADAGRLRLPDGQRVGVERLRRLGHMLGASQGAERLHHLLDL
;
A
#
# COMPACT_ATOMS: atom_id res chain seq x y z
N MET A 1 0.35 -2.44 -26.41
CA MET A 1 1.17 -1.32 -25.91
C MET A 1 0.28 -0.45 -25.06
N SER A 2 0.60 -0.27 -23.76
CA SER A 2 -0.14 0.66 -22.90
C SER A 2 0.10 2.10 -23.37
N THR A 3 -0.99 2.87 -23.48
CA THR A 3 -0.95 4.27 -23.91
C THR A 3 -0.79 5.15 -22.68
N VAL A 4 0.34 5.86 -22.59
CA VAL A 4 0.50 6.94 -21.60
C VAL A 4 -0.49 8.04 -21.93
N THR A 5 -1.36 8.34 -20.96
CA THR A 5 -2.42 9.34 -21.07
C THR A 5 -1.89 10.72 -20.67
N SER A 6 -0.91 10.80 -19.76
CA SER A 6 -0.24 12.05 -19.44
C SER A 6 1.21 11.83 -18.99
N SER A 7 2.08 12.80 -19.32
CA SER A 7 3.47 12.86 -18.87
C SER A 7 3.80 14.30 -18.50
N THR A 8 4.35 14.53 -17.31
CA THR A 8 4.76 15.87 -16.85
C THR A 8 6.10 15.80 -16.14
N SER A 9 7.01 16.69 -16.50
CA SER A 9 8.32 16.80 -15.86
C SER A 9 8.40 18.06 -15.02
N TRP A 10 9.04 17.97 -13.86
CA TRP A 10 9.26 19.07 -12.93
C TRP A 10 10.47 18.75 -12.04
N THR A 11 10.93 19.71 -11.24
CA THR A 11 12.19 19.57 -10.50
C THR A 11 12.03 19.87 -9.02
N LEU A 12 12.93 19.27 -8.23
CA LEU A 12 13.28 19.68 -6.88
C LEU A 12 14.79 19.98 -6.86
N PRO A 13 15.34 20.65 -5.84
CA PRO A 13 16.78 20.83 -5.72
C PRO A 13 17.54 19.50 -5.84
N GLY A 14 18.37 19.36 -6.87
CA GLY A 14 19.17 18.16 -7.13
C GLY A 14 18.43 16.98 -7.77
N LEU A 15 17.13 17.12 -8.09
CA LEU A 15 16.28 16.05 -8.63
C LEU A 15 15.45 16.51 -9.82
N GLN A 16 15.37 15.64 -10.82
CA GLN A 16 14.41 15.69 -11.91
C GLN A 16 13.33 14.64 -11.66
N LEU A 17 12.07 15.05 -11.76
CA LEU A 17 10.92 14.18 -11.56
C LEU A 17 10.08 14.13 -12.84
N ARG A 18 9.65 12.92 -13.20
CA ARG A 18 8.74 12.69 -14.31
C ARG A 18 7.55 11.89 -13.82
N ASP A 19 6.41 12.54 -13.84
CA ASP A 19 5.10 11.96 -13.58
C ASP A 19 4.57 11.31 -14.86
N LEU A 20 4.09 10.08 -14.75
CA LEU A 20 3.48 9.30 -15.82
C LEU A 20 2.14 8.77 -15.34
N THR A 21 1.09 8.96 -16.13
CA THR A 21 -0.17 8.23 -15.99
C THR A 21 -0.43 7.44 -17.27
N PHE A 22 -0.83 6.18 -17.12
CA PHE A 22 -1.15 5.30 -18.24
C PHE A 22 -2.40 4.49 -17.96
N ALA A 23 -3.12 4.13 -19.02
CA ALA A 23 -4.27 3.25 -18.91
C ALA A 23 -3.83 1.78 -18.73
N ALA A 24 -4.52 1.06 -17.86
CA ALA A 24 -4.38 -0.38 -17.67
C ALA A 24 -5.77 -1.02 -17.56
N PRO A 25 -5.94 -2.28 -18.01
CA PRO A 25 -7.20 -2.96 -17.80
C PRO A 25 -7.40 -3.24 -16.31
N LEU A 26 -8.65 -3.12 -15.87
CA LEU A 26 -9.06 -3.53 -14.54
C LEU A 26 -8.77 -5.03 -14.38
N ASP A 27 -9.22 -5.84 -15.34
CA ASP A 27 -8.89 -7.26 -15.42
C ASP A 27 -7.87 -7.52 -16.54
N HIS A 28 -6.65 -7.92 -16.19
CA HIS A 28 -5.63 -8.27 -17.18
C HIS A 28 -5.96 -9.52 -18.00
N ALA A 29 -6.91 -10.34 -17.56
CA ALA A 29 -7.45 -11.46 -18.36
C ALA A 29 -8.48 -11.01 -19.41
N ASP A 30 -9.07 -9.82 -19.23
CA ASP A 30 -9.98 -9.18 -20.19
C ASP A 30 -9.49 -7.74 -20.48
N PRO A 31 -8.50 -7.57 -21.38
CA PRO A 31 -7.93 -6.27 -21.68
C PRO A 31 -8.92 -5.31 -22.37
N THR A 32 -10.07 -5.81 -22.83
CA THR A 32 -11.11 -5.01 -23.49
C THR A 32 -12.18 -4.47 -22.53
N GLY A 33 -12.16 -4.93 -21.28
CA GLY A 33 -13.09 -4.52 -20.24
C GLY A 33 -12.79 -3.13 -19.67
N ALA A 34 -13.36 -2.87 -18.49
CA ALA A 34 -13.19 -1.63 -17.76
C ALA A 34 -11.71 -1.27 -17.59
N GLN A 35 -11.38 0.02 -17.74
CA GLN A 35 -10.02 0.53 -17.63
C GLN A 35 -9.83 1.31 -16.34
N ILE A 36 -8.61 1.28 -15.83
CA ILE A 36 -8.13 2.13 -14.73
C ILE A 36 -6.95 2.96 -15.21
N GLU A 37 -6.66 4.03 -14.47
CA GLU A 37 -5.42 4.78 -14.60
C GLU A 37 -4.41 4.31 -13.55
N VAL A 38 -3.17 4.14 -13.98
CA VAL A 38 -2.04 3.82 -13.11
C VAL A 38 -1.03 4.95 -13.19
N PHE A 39 -0.58 5.42 -12.04
CA PHE A 39 0.36 6.51 -11.87
C PHE A 39 1.73 6.00 -11.41
N ALA A 40 2.78 6.53 -12.02
CA ALA A 40 4.15 6.37 -11.56
C ALA A 40 4.90 7.69 -11.59
N ARG A 41 5.79 7.88 -10.63
CA ARG A 41 6.74 9.00 -10.58
C ARG A 41 8.16 8.49 -10.67
N ILE A 42 8.87 8.88 -11.71
CA ILE A 42 10.29 8.59 -11.87
C ILE A 42 11.07 9.72 -11.21
N VAL A 43 11.97 9.35 -10.30
CA VAL A 43 12.87 10.26 -9.60
C VAL A 43 14.29 10.01 -10.09
N THR A 44 14.93 11.05 -10.60
CA THR A 44 16.29 11.02 -11.14
C THR A 44 17.11 12.08 -10.43
N ALA A 45 18.28 11.71 -9.89
CA ALA A 45 19.24 12.71 -9.43
C ALA A 45 19.95 13.34 -10.63
N ASP A 46 20.37 14.60 -10.51
CA ASP A 46 21.10 15.29 -11.58
C ASP A 46 22.34 14.48 -12.02
N GLY A 47 22.52 14.33 -13.34
CA GLY A 47 23.58 13.50 -13.92
C GLY A 47 23.34 11.99 -13.78
N GLY A 48 22.12 11.58 -13.44
CA GLY A 48 21.69 10.19 -13.28
C GLY A 48 20.75 9.68 -14.38
N GLU A 49 20.61 10.41 -15.48
CA GLU A 49 19.60 10.18 -16.52
C GLU A 49 19.79 8.84 -17.25
N ASP A 50 21.03 8.34 -17.33
CA ASP A 50 21.38 7.07 -17.96
C ASP A 50 21.37 5.87 -17.00
N ARG A 51 21.10 6.09 -15.70
CA ARG A 51 21.12 5.02 -14.69
C ARG A 51 19.97 4.01 -14.92
N PRO A 52 20.14 2.72 -14.58
CA PRO A 52 19.06 1.74 -14.66
C PRO A 52 17.88 2.12 -13.75
N TYR A 53 16.70 1.56 -14.01
CA TYR A 53 15.52 1.79 -13.18
C TYR A 53 15.52 0.88 -11.93
N LEU A 54 15.03 1.43 -10.82
CA LEU A 54 14.66 0.70 -9.62
C LEU A 54 13.18 0.96 -9.34
N VAL A 55 12.33 -0.06 -9.40
CA VAL A 55 10.92 0.06 -9.05
C VAL A 55 10.74 -0.18 -7.57
N PHE A 56 10.18 0.81 -6.90
CA PHE A 56 9.82 0.70 -5.51
C PHE A 56 8.41 0.12 -5.38
N LEU A 57 8.33 -1.08 -4.81
CA LEU A 57 7.07 -1.75 -4.47
C LEU A 57 6.81 -1.48 -2.98
N GLN A 58 5.94 -0.50 -2.73
CA GLN A 58 5.55 0.00 -1.41
C GLN A 58 4.84 -1.08 -0.57
N GLY A 59 5.00 -0.98 0.75
CA GLY A 59 4.30 -1.79 1.73
C GLY A 59 2.87 -1.35 2.03
N GLY A 60 2.37 -1.76 3.20
CA GLY A 60 0.95 -1.62 3.56
C GLY A 60 0.29 -3.00 3.58
N PRO A 61 -0.51 -3.40 2.57
CA PRO A 61 -0.87 -2.70 1.33
C PRO A 61 -1.80 -1.48 1.55
N GLY A 62 -2.22 -0.83 0.46
CA GLY A 62 -3.28 0.20 0.50
C GLY A 62 -2.78 1.64 0.66
N SER A 63 -1.51 1.90 0.37
CA SER A 63 -0.94 3.26 0.37
C SER A 63 -0.14 3.50 -0.91
N GLU A 64 -0.15 4.75 -1.35
CA GLU A 64 0.64 5.21 -2.48
C GLU A 64 2.15 5.17 -2.20
N ALA A 65 2.95 5.24 -3.26
CA ALA A 65 4.38 5.41 -3.09
C ALA A 65 4.68 6.79 -2.49
N PRO A 66 5.67 6.90 -1.57
CA PRO A 66 6.04 8.16 -0.92
C PRO A 66 6.29 9.26 -1.95
N ARG A 67 5.89 10.48 -1.62
CA ARG A 67 6.20 11.67 -2.43
C ARG A 67 7.50 12.27 -1.94
N PRO A 68 8.60 12.21 -2.73
CA PRO A 68 9.86 12.80 -2.31
C PRO A 68 9.71 14.32 -2.17
N LEU A 69 10.23 14.84 -1.05
CA LEU A 69 10.38 16.28 -0.82
C LEU A 69 11.81 16.75 -1.08
N GLU A 70 12.76 15.82 -0.97
CA GLU A 70 14.20 16.01 -1.18
C GLU A 70 14.85 14.63 -1.43
N ALA A 71 16.13 14.61 -1.80
CA ALA A 71 16.84 13.37 -2.10
C ALA A 71 16.90 12.37 -0.92
N SER A 72 16.84 12.86 0.33
CA SER A 72 16.84 12.05 1.56
C SER A 72 15.45 11.64 2.05
N SER A 73 14.39 11.91 1.31
CA SER A 73 13.02 11.59 1.72
C SER A 73 12.31 10.73 0.67
N PRO A 74 12.03 9.44 0.94
CA PRO A 74 12.31 8.70 2.18
C PRO A 74 13.82 8.41 2.38
N GLY A 75 14.22 8.09 3.62
CA GLY A 75 15.64 8.00 4.04
C GLY A 75 16.57 7.10 3.20
N TRP A 76 16.03 6.14 2.45
CA TRP A 76 16.80 5.26 1.56
C TRP A 76 16.98 5.82 0.14
N LEU A 77 16.17 6.81 -0.26
CA LEU A 77 16.07 7.30 -1.63
C LEU A 77 17.42 7.82 -2.15
N GLY A 78 18.09 8.66 -1.36
CA GLY A 78 19.36 9.27 -1.75
C GLY A 78 20.47 8.24 -1.99
N ARG A 79 20.40 7.07 -1.32
CA ARG A 79 21.31 5.95 -1.59
C ARG A 79 20.96 5.27 -2.90
N ALA A 80 19.68 4.99 -3.16
CA ALA A 80 19.22 4.36 -4.38
C ALA A 80 19.55 5.21 -5.62
N LEU A 81 19.35 6.52 -5.52
CA LEU A 81 19.57 7.48 -6.61
C LEU A 81 21.01 7.54 -7.10
N ARG A 82 22.00 7.10 -6.30
CA ARG A 82 23.41 7.01 -6.76
C ARG A 82 23.62 6.02 -7.90
N GLU A 83 22.76 5.01 -7.99
CA GLU A 83 22.89 3.90 -8.94
C GLU A 83 21.67 3.74 -9.85
N HIS A 84 20.54 4.37 -9.51
CA HIS A 84 19.28 4.15 -10.22
C HIS A 84 18.48 5.44 -10.44
N ARG A 85 17.61 5.39 -11.45
CA ARG A 85 16.39 6.21 -11.51
C ARG A 85 15.29 5.46 -10.76
N VAL A 86 14.67 6.05 -9.77
CA VAL A 86 13.70 5.35 -8.91
C VAL A 86 12.28 5.57 -9.41
N VAL A 87 11.58 4.48 -9.74
CA VAL A 87 10.16 4.50 -10.10
C VAL A 87 9.33 4.31 -8.84
N MET A 88 8.67 5.38 -8.42
CA MET A 88 7.66 5.39 -7.36
C MET A 88 6.31 5.04 -7.98
N LEU A 89 5.95 3.76 -7.94
CA LEU A 89 4.69 3.26 -8.50
C LEU A 89 3.57 3.38 -7.46
N ASP A 90 2.53 4.14 -7.78
CA ASP A 90 1.28 4.02 -7.06
C ASP A 90 0.64 2.71 -7.51
N GLN A 91 0.64 1.71 -6.64
CA GLN A 91 0.02 0.43 -6.94
C GLN A 91 -1.48 0.65 -7.22
N ARG A 92 -2.06 -0.06 -8.20
CA ARG A 92 -3.49 0.06 -8.53
C ARG A 92 -4.36 0.09 -7.27
N GLY A 93 -5.33 1.00 -7.24
CA GLY A 93 -6.20 1.21 -6.09
C GLY A 93 -5.65 2.12 -5.00
N THR A 94 -4.47 2.74 -5.21
CA THR A 94 -3.83 3.64 -4.23
C THR A 94 -3.41 4.96 -4.85
N GLY A 95 -3.43 6.03 -4.06
CA GLY A 95 -2.95 7.35 -4.49
C GLY A 95 -3.63 7.87 -5.75
N ARG A 96 -2.82 8.14 -6.76
CA ARG A 96 -3.25 8.63 -8.08
C ARG A 96 -3.57 7.50 -9.07
N SER A 97 -3.28 6.25 -8.73
CA SER A 97 -3.74 5.09 -9.50
C SER A 97 -5.17 4.76 -9.06
N THR A 98 -6.14 4.83 -9.98
CA THR A 98 -7.60 4.82 -9.74
C THR A 98 -7.94 4.24 -8.36
N PRO A 99 -8.13 5.11 -7.33
CA PRO A 99 -8.13 4.68 -5.95
C PRO A 99 -9.36 3.86 -5.61
N VAL A 100 -9.25 3.01 -4.59
CA VAL A 100 -10.38 2.23 -4.08
C VAL A 100 -10.78 2.76 -2.70
N GLY A 101 -12.06 3.09 -2.58
CA GLY A 101 -12.68 3.52 -1.34
C GLY A 101 -14.19 3.33 -1.39
N PRO A 102 -14.88 3.31 -0.24
CA PRO A 102 -16.32 3.07 -0.19
C PRO A 102 -17.10 4.14 -0.96
N ASP A 103 -16.66 5.39 -0.88
CA ASP A 103 -17.25 6.56 -1.57
C ASP A 103 -16.55 6.90 -2.90
N THR A 104 -15.54 6.14 -3.28
CA THR A 104 -14.81 6.40 -4.52
C THR A 104 -15.59 5.87 -5.71
N ALA A 105 -15.69 6.68 -6.76
CA ALA A 105 -16.31 6.26 -8.01
C ALA A 105 -15.60 5.02 -8.57
N VAL A 106 -16.36 4.00 -8.93
CA VAL A 106 -15.81 2.83 -9.63
C VAL A 106 -15.69 3.14 -11.13
N PRO A 107 -14.71 2.55 -11.84
CA PRO A 107 -14.61 2.74 -13.28
C PRO A 107 -15.89 2.32 -14.01
N GLU A 108 -16.17 2.99 -15.11
CA GLU A 108 -17.30 2.63 -15.96
C GLU A 108 -17.19 1.15 -16.41
N GLY A 109 -18.29 0.42 -16.27
CA GLY A 109 -18.35 -1.01 -16.59
C GLY A 109 -17.68 -1.94 -15.56
N ALA A 110 -17.03 -1.43 -14.52
CA ALA A 110 -16.36 -2.26 -13.51
C ALA A 110 -17.34 -3.04 -12.62
N ILE A 111 -18.44 -2.38 -12.21
CA ILE A 111 -19.49 -3.00 -11.40
C ILE A 111 -20.86 -2.61 -11.97
N PRO A 112 -21.67 -3.57 -12.45
CA PRO A 112 -23.01 -3.28 -12.96
C PRO A 112 -23.90 -2.66 -11.90
N GLY A 113 -24.45 -1.47 -12.21
CA GLY A 113 -25.45 -0.79 -11.37
C GLY A 113 -24.91 -0.10 -10.12
N ALA A 114 -23.58 0.08 -9.99
CA ALA A 114 -22.97 0.80 -8.88
C ALA A 114 -22.05 1.90 -9.41
N ALA A 115 -22.26 3.14 -8.96
CA ALA A 115 -21.37 4.26 -9.28
C ALA A 115 -20.21 4.34 -8.28
N ALA A 116 -20.38 3.84 -7.07
CA ALA A 116 -19.36 3.75 -6.02
C ALA A 116 -19.35 2.38 -5.35
N LEU A 117 -18.23 2.01 -4.73
CA LEU A 117 -18.07 0.67 -4.14
C LEU A 117 -19.12 0.36 -3.06
N ARG A 118 -19.57 1.37 -2.29
CA ARG A 118 -20.60 1.20 -1.26
C ARG A 118 -21.98 0.81 -1.80
N GLU A 119 -22.27 1.12 -3.06
CA GLU A 119 -23.55 0.81 -3.70
C GLU A 119 -23.59 -0.65 -4.18
N ALA A 120 -22.41 -1.25 -4.35
CA ALA A 120 -22.27 -2.63 -4.77
C ALA A 120 -22.62 -3.60 -3.63
N THR A 121 -23.19 -4.75 -3.98
CA THR A 121 -23.36 -5.88 -3.05
C THR A 121 -22.01 -6.42 -2.56
N ALA A 122 -21.98 -7.10 -1.41
CA ALA A 122 -20.74 -7.68 -0.87
C ALA A 122 -20.02 -8.61 -1.87
N SER A 123 -20.77 -9.38 -2.67
CA SER A 123 -20.20 -10.24 -3.71
C SER A 123 -19.56 -9.45 -4.86
N GLN A 124 -20.21 -8.36 -5.29
CA GLN A 124 -19.66 -7.45 -6.30
C GLN A 124 -18.41 -6.74 -5.78
N GLN A 125 -18.43 -6.25 -4.53
CA GLN A 125 -17.26 -5.65 -3.89
C GLN A 125 -16.10 -6.64 -3.83
N ALA A 126 -16.35 -7.87 -3.35
CA ALA A 126 -15.33 -8.90 -3.27
C ALA A 126 -14.69 -9.20 -4.63
N ARG A 127 -15.52 -9.39 -5.67
CA ARG A 127 -15.05 -9.61 -7.04
C ARG A 127 -14.20 -8.45 -7.55
N TYR A 128 -14.70 -7.22 -7.43
CA TYR A 128 -13.99 -6.02 -7.85
C TYR A 128 -12.61 -5.91 -7.17
N LEU A 129 -12.56 -6.13 -5.86
CA LEU A 129 -11.32 -6.06 -5.08
C LEU A 129 -10.29 -7.13 -5.47
N THR A 130 -10.69 -8.25 -6.10
CA THR A 130 -9.73 -9.24 -6.59
C THR A 130 -8.83 -8.72 -7.71
N HIS A 131 -9.26 -7.69 -8.44
CA HIS A 131 -8.46 -7.06 -9.49
C HIS A 131 -7.34 -6.16 -8.96
N PHE A 132 -7.24 -5.94 -7.64
CA PHE A 132 -6.24 -5.05 -7.01
C PHE A 132 -5.11 -5.80 -6.30
N ARG A 133 -4.97 -7.10 -6.58
CA ARG A 133 -3.96 -7.97 -5.98
C ARG A 133 -2.59 -7.84 -6.65
N ALA A 134 -1.58 -8.45 -6.01
CA ALA A 134 -0.19 -8.45 -6.45
C ALA A 134 0.02 -8.94 -7.90
N ASP A 135 -0.79 -9.90 -8.38
CA ASP A 135 -0.74 -10.37 -9.76
C ASP A 135 -1.01 -9.25 -10.77
N ALA A 136 -2.00 -8.41 -10.49
CA ALA A 136 -2.37 -7.32 -11.36
C ALA A 136 -1.44 -6.09 -11.22
N ILE A 137 -0.88 -5.87 -10.01
CA ILE A 137 0.17 -4.87 -9.78
C ILE A 137 1.44 -5.20 -10.60
N VAL A 138 1.84 -6.48 -10.65
CA VAL A 138 2.98 -6.92 -11.47
C VAL A 138 2.72 -6.68 -12.94
N ALA A 139 1.51 -6.98 -13.43
CA ALA A 139 1.15 -6.73 -14.81
C ALA A 139 1.18 -5.22 -15.17
N ASP A 140 0.73 -4.34 -14.27
CA ASP A 140 0.85 -2.88 -14.48
C ASP A 140 2.30 -2.42 -14.55
N ALA A 141 3.16 -2.99 -13.69
CA ALA A 141 4.58 -2.69 -13.72
C ALA A 141 5.21 -3.15 -15.04
N GLU A 142 4.85 -4.33 -15.57
CA GLU A 142 5.31 -4.78 -16.88
C GLU A 142 4.82 -3.86 -18.02
N LEU A 143 3.57 -3.38 -17.98
CA LEU A 143 3.08 -2.38 -18.94
C LEU A 143 3.94 -1.10 -18.92
N LEU A 144 4.30 -0.62 -17.74
CA LEU A 144 5.18 0.53 -17.60
C LEU A 144 6.61 0.23 -18.10
N ARG A 145 7.15 -0.96 -17.79
CA ARG A 145 8.47 -1.39 -18.24
C ARG A 145 8.58 -1.40 -19.76
N GLU A 146 7.58 -1.98 -20.43
CA GLU A 146 7.47 -2.01 -21.88
C GLU A 146 7.33 -0.60 -22.47
N HIS A 147 6.50 0.25 -21.86
CA HIS A 147 6.34 1.64 -22.30
C HIS A 147 7.66 2.42 -22.22
N LEU A 148 8.45 2.23 -21.15
CA LEU A 148 9.76 2.84 -21.00
C LEU A 148 10.83 2.26 -21.95
N GLY A 149 10.50 1.20 -22.69
CA GLY A 149 11.41 0.56 -23.64
C GLY A 149 12.60 -0.12 -22.95
N VAL A 150 12.47 -0.50 -21.68
CA VAL A 150 13.57 -1.10 -20.93
C VAL A 150 13.44 -2.62 -20.86
N ARG A 151 14.53 -3.32 -21.16
CA ARG A 151 14.59 -4.78 -21.13
C ARG A 151 14.40 -5.33 -19.71
N GLY A 152 15.02 -4.69 -18.72
CA GLY A 152 14.95 -5.09 -17.33
C GLY A 152 15.10 -3.91 -16.40
N TRP A 153 14.70 -4.12 -15.15
CA TRP A 153 14.88 -3.18 -14.05
C TRP A 153 15.11 -3.90 -12.72
N SER A 154 15.57 -3.17 -11.72
CA SER A 154 15.67 -3.68 -10.36
C SER A 154 14.36 -3.45 -9.58
N LEU A 155 14.06 -4.32 -8.61
CA LEU A 155 12.92 -4.18 -7.69
C LEU A 155 13.41 -3.90 -6.28
N LEU A 156 12.71 -3.03 -5.55
CA LEU A 156 12.83 -2.83 -4.11
C LEU A 156 11.47 -3.06 -3.46
N GLY A 157 11.29 -4.23 -2.87
CA GLY A 157 10.06 -4.62 -2.15
C GLY A 157 10.14 -4.29 -0.66
N GLN A 158 9.14 -3.58 -0.15
CA GLN A 158 9.01 -3.25 1.28
C GLN A 158 7.72 -3.83 1.84
N SER A 159 7.80 -4.60 2.93
CA SER A 159 6.61 -5.22 3.56
C SER A 159 5.72 -5.91 2.51
N PHE A 160 4.43 -5.58 2.33
CA PHE A 160 3.59 -6.13 1.26
C PHE A 160 4.28 -6.13 -0.12
N GLY A 161 5.08 -5.10 -0.44
CA GLY A 161 5.85 -5.08 -1.68
C GLY A 161 6.87 -6.22 -1.83
N GLY A 162 7.30 -6.88 -0.76
CA GLY A 162 8.04 -8.13 -0.81
C GLY A 162 7.21 -9.31 -1.34
N PHE A 163 5.93 -9.40 -0.97
CA PHE A 163 4.99 -10.37 -1.54
C PHE A 163 4.79 -10.09 -3.04
N THR A 164 4.61 -8.81 -3.40
CA THR A 164 4.55 -8.38 -4.80
C THR A 164 5.83 -8.70 -5.56
N THR A 165 7.00 -8.50 -4.95
CA THR A 165 8.30 -8.83 -5.54
C THR A 165 8.41 -10.33 -5.85
N LEU A 166 8.00 -11.20 -4.92
CA LEU A 166 7.98 -12.64 -5.18
C LEU A 166 6.99 -13.04 -6.26
N ARG A 167 5.80 -12.41 -6.30
CA ARG A 167 4.86 -12.61 -7.41
C ARG A 167 5.48 -12.20 -8.75
N TYR A 168 6.23 -11.10 -8.78
CA TYR A 168 6.95 -10.63 -9.97
C TYR A 168 7.96 -11.68 -10.43
N LEU A 169 8.81 -12.16 -9.53
CA LEU A 169 9.81 -13.18 -9.83
C LEU A 169 9.17 -14.51 -10.30
N SER A 170 7.97 -14.83 -9.82
CA SER A 170 7.25 -16.03 -10.26
C SER A 170 6.60 -15.90 -11.63
N ALA A 171 6.15 -14.70 -12.02
CA ALA A 171 5.32 -14.50 -13.21
C ALA A 171 6.04 -13.83 -14.38
N ALA A 172 7.04 -12.98 -14.10
CA ALA A 172 7.67 -12.09 -15.05
C ALA A 172 9.17 -11.86 -14.74
N SER A 173 9.89 -12.90 -14.32
CA SER A 173 11.32 -12.81 -13.95
C SER A 173 12.23 -12.34 -15.08
N GLY A 174 11.84 -12.53 -16.34
CA GLY A 174 12.63 -12.08 -17.51
C GLY A 174 12.85 -10.56 -17.57
N GLY A 175 11.99 -9.77 -16.92
CA GLY A 175 12.11 -8.31 -16.81
C GLY A 175 12.84 -7.82 -15.56
N VAL A 176 13.37 -8.71 -14.72
CA VAL A 176 13.95 -8.36 -13.41
C VAL A 176 15.45 -8.62 -13.40
N ASP A 177 16.25 -7.55 -13.27
CA ASP A 177 17.71 -7.65 -13.17
C ASP A 177 18.16 -7.99 -11.74
N LYS A 178 17.51 -7.39 -10.72
CA LYS A 178 17.79 -7.59 -9.29
C LYS A 178 16.51 -7.43 -8.48
N ALA A 179 16.37 -8.18 -7.39
CA ALA A 179 15.28 -8.04 -6.42
C ALA A 179 15.82 -7.82 -5.01
N LEU A 180 15.49 -6.69 -4.40
CA LEU A 180 15.88 -6.28 -3.06
C LEU A 180 14.67 -6.37 -2.14
N PHE A 181 14.84 -7.00 -0.97
CA PHE A 181 13.78 -7.18 0.01
C PHE A 181 14.05 -6.39 1.27
N THR A 182 13.04 -5.66 1.74
CA THR A 182 13.02 -4.94 3.02
C THR A 182 11.82 -5.41 3.84
N GLY A 183 11.72 -6.72 4.00
CA GLY A 183 10.62 -7.42 4.65
C GLY A 183 9.55 -7.94 3.68
N GLY A 184 8.60 -8.69 4.21
CA GLY A 184 7.47 -9.26 3.47
C GLY A 184 7.80 -10.47 2.62
N LEU A 185 8.23 -11.53 3.30
CA LEU A 185 8.36 -12.84 2.70
C LEU A 185 7.20 -13.71 3.21
N PRO A 186 6.34 -14.27 2.34
CA PRO A 186 5.36 -15.25 2.75
C PRO A 186 6.08 -16.49 3.27
N THR A 187 5.53 -17.09 4.31
CA THR A 187 5.94 -18.43 4.71
C THR A 187 5.39 -19.46 3.73
N VAL A 188 6.12 -20.54 3.53
CA VAL A 188 5.68 -21.70 2.75
C VAL A 188 5.39 -22.83 3.73
N GLY A 189 4.18 -23.38 3.71
CA GLY A 189 3.80 -24.52 4.54
C GLY A 189 2.66 -24.24 5.50
N PRO A 190 2.83 -23.39 6.53
CA PRO A 190 1.79 -23.13 7.53
C PRO A 190 0.49 -22.62 6.90
N ASP A 191 -0.64 -23.06 7.45
CA ASP A 191 -1.94 -22.55 7.05
C ASP A 191 -2.08 -21.08 7.48
N MET A 192 -2.86 -20.32 6.73
CA MET A 192 -3.23 -18.95 7.08
C MET A 192 -3.87 -18.90 8.49
N ASP A 193 -4.69 -19.89 8.84
CA ASP A 193 -5.33 -20.00 10.15
C ASP A 193 -4.31 -20.16 11.28
N ASP A 194 -3.22 -20.91 11.06
CA ASP A 194 -2.15 -21.07 12.05
C ASP A 194 -1.44 -19.74 12.31
N VAL A 195 -1.15 -18.98 11.25
CA VAL A 195 -0.53 -17.64 11.33
C VAL A 195 -1.42 -16.68 12.12
N TYR A 196 -2.73 -16.66 11.84
CA TYR A 196 -3.66 -15.81 12.56
C TYR A 196 -3.87 -16.26 14.01
N ALA A 197 -3.96 -17.55 14.28
CA ALA A 197 -4.07 -18.08 15.63
C ALA A 197 -2.82 -17.75 16.48
N ALA A 198 -1.63 -17.87 15.89
CA ALA A 198 -0.38 -17.48 16.55
C ALA A 198 -0.30 -15.97 16.80
N THR A 199 -0.73 -15.16 15.82
CA THR A 199 -0.81 -13.70 15.95
C THR A 199 -1.77 -13.30 17.06
N TRP A 200 -2.95 -13.93 17.13
CA TRP A 200 -3.93 -13.71 18.19
C TRP A 200 -3.34 -13.98 19.58
N ARG A 201 -2.72 -15.15 19.78
CA ARG A 201 -2.05 -15.48 21.05
C ARG A 201 -0.97 -14.46 21.42
N SER A 202 -0.19 -14.02 20.44
CA SER A 202 0.86 -13.00 20.64
C SER A 202 0.26 -11.65 21.05
N MET A 203 -0.85 -11.25 20.45
CA MET A 203 -1.55 -10.00 20.77
C MET A 203 -2.21 -10.05 22.15
N VAL A 204 -2.74 -11.19 22.58
CA VAL A 204 -3.21 -11.40 23.96
C VAL A 204 -2.07 -11.17 24.94
N ALA A 205 -0.92 -11.84 24.73
CA ALA A 205 0.24 -11.69 25.61
C ALA A 205 0.76 -10.24 25.66
N ARG A 206 0.85 -9.56 24.51
CA ARG A 206 1.25 -8.15 24.43
C ARG A 206 0.27 -7.22 25.13
N SER A 207 -1.02 -7.51 25.07
CA SER A 207 -2.05 -6.75 25.77
C SER A 207 -1.88 -6.87 27.28
N GLU A 208 -1.72 -8.09 27.80
CA GLU A 208 -1.48 -8.30 29.24
C GLU A 208 -0.17 -7.66 29.73
N GLN A 209 0.90 -7.73 28.93
CA GLN A 209 2.15 -7.02 29.22
C GLN A 209 1.96 -5.50 29.27
N TYR A 210 1.17 -4.96 28.34
CA TYR A 210 0.84 -3.53 28.31
C TYR A 210 0.06 -3.12 29.56
N TRP A 211 -0.95 -3.90 29.97
CA TRP A 211 -1.70 -3.63 31.21
C TRP A 211 -0.86 -3.76 32.47
N ALA A 212 0.07 -4.72 32.52
CA ALA A 212 0.99 -4.84 33.65
C ALA A 212 1.92 -3.62 33.77
N ARG A 213 2.35 -3.06 32.62
CA ARG A 213 3.21 -1.87 32.57
C ARG A 213 2.45 -0.57 32.87
N PHE A 214 1.21 -0.45 32.40
CA PHE A 214 0.35 0.72 32.61
C PHE A 214 -1.03 0.31 33.16
N PRO A 215 -1.13 -0.02 34.46
CA PRO A 215 -2.36 -0.56 35.04
C PRO A 215 -3.60 0.34 34.89
N ALA A 216 -3.41 1.66 35.00
CA ALA A 216 -4.48 2.65 34.86
C ALA A 216 -5.09 2.68 33.44
N ASP A 217 -4.31 2.31 32.42
CA ASP A 217 -4.77 2.32 31.03
C ASP A 217 -5.83 1.25 30.77
N ARG A 218 -5.83 0.16 31.54
CA ARG A 218 -6.88 -0.88 31.45
C ARG A 218 -8.25 -0.30 31.76
N ASP A 219 -8.35 0.52 32.80
CA ASP A 219 -9.61 1.15 33.19
C ASP A 219 -9.98 2.32 32.28
N ARG A 220 -9.00 3.09 31.79
CA ARG A 220 -9.21 4.11 30.75
C ARG A 220 -9.79 3.49 29.49
N PHE A 221 -9.20 2.39 29.01
CA PHE A 221 -9.66 1.69 27.83
C PHE A 221 -11.06 1.09 28.02
N ARG A 222 -11.36 0.53 29.21
CA ARG A 222 -12.71 0.03 29.53
C ARG A 222 -13.75 1.15 29.46
N ARG A 223 -13.47 2.32 30.07
CA ARG A 223 -14.39 3.48 29.99
C ARG A 223 -14.64 3.93 28.56
N LEU A 224 -13.59 3.94 27.72
CA LEU A 224 -13.74 4.26 26.29
C LEU A 224 -14.58 3.21 25.56
N ALA A 225 -14.39 1.92 25.87
CA ALA A 225 -15.19 0.84 25.29
C ALA A 225 -16.66 0.96 25.70
N ASP A 226 -16.96 1.22 26.98
CA ASP A 226 -18.32 1.43 27.47
C ASP A 226 -18.97 2.68 26.83
N ALA A 227 -18.20 3.75 26.62
CA ALA A 227 -18.67 4.93 25.90
C ALA A 227 -18.91 4.66 24.41
N ALA A 228 -18.06 3.84 23.77
CA ALA A 228 -18.21 3.43 22.38
C ALA A 228 -19.46 2.56 22.19
N ASP A 229 -19.68 1.58 23.07
CA ASP A 229 -20.83 0.67 23.06
C ASP A 229 -22.15 1.44 23.27
N ALA A 230 -22.17 2.37 24.22
CA ALA A 230 -23.29 3.29 24.42
C ALA A 230 -23.45 4.34 23.31
N GLY A 231 -22.61 4.30 22.27
CA GLY A 231 -22.65 5.24 21.15
C GLY A 231 -22.37 6.68 21.55
N ARG A 232 -21.63 6.93 22.64
CA ARG A 232 -21.22 8.27 23.11
C ARG A 232 -19.83 8.69 22.61
N LEU A 233 -19.01 7.76 22.14
CA LEU A 233 -17.69 8.08 21.61
C LEU A 233 -17.79 8.61 20.17
N ARG A 234 -17.18 9.78 19.93
CA ARG A 234 -17.20 10.51 18.66
C ARG A 234 -15.81 11.03 18.31
N LEU A 235 -15.49 11.05 17.03
CA LEU A 235 -14.34 11.79 16.51
C LEU A 235 -14.68 13.29 16.39
N PRO A 236 -13.68 14.18 16.20
CA PRO A 236 -13.90 15.62 16.03
C PRO A 236 -14.84 15.98 14.86
N ASP A 237 -14.90 15.12 13.84
CA ASP A 237 -15.79 15.26 12.68
C ASP A 237 -17.21 14.72 12.93
N GLY A 238 -17.52 14.28 14.15
CA GLY A 238 -18.82 13.74 14.54
C GLY A 238 -19.02 12.26 14.18
N GLN A 239 -18.04 11.57 13.59
CA GLN A 239 -18.16 10.14 13.31
C GLN A 239 -18.27 9.32 14.59
N ARG A 240 -19.18 8.35 14.61
CA ARG A 240 -19.29 7.38 15.71
C ARG A 240 -18.07 6.47 15.76
N VAL A 241 -17.55 6.25 16.97
CA VAL A 241 -16.52 5.23 17.23
C VAL A 241 -17.19 4.07 17.95
N GLY A 242 -17.31 2.94 17.25
CA GLY A 242 -17.74 1.67 17.86
C GLY A 242 -16.61 0.96 18.59
N VAL A 243 -16.96 -0.03 19.41
CA VAL A 243 -16.00 -0.82 20.20
C VAL A 243 -14.97 -1.52 19.30
N GLU A 244 -15.40 -1.98 18.13
CA GLU A 244 -14.55 -2.64 17.13
C GLU A 244 -13.49 -1.68 16.58
N ARG A 245 -13.87 -0.43 16.31
CA ARG A 245 -12.94 0.61 15.84
C ARG A 245 -11.94 0.97 16.95
N LEU A 246 -12.41 1.11 18.18
CA LEU A 246 -11.56 1.38 19.34
C LEU A 246 -10.53 0.25 19.55
N ARG A 247 -10.95 -1.01 19.46
CA ARG A 247 -10.06 -2.19 19.60
C ARG A 247 -8.93 -2.23 18.57
N ARG A 248 -9.08 -1.56 17.42
CA ARG A 248 -8.00 -1.46 16.42
C ARG A 248 -6.77 -0.72 16.92
N LEU A 249 -6.88 0.12 17.96
CA LEU A 249 -5.74 0.74 18.63
C LEU A 249 -4.72 -0.29 19.13
N GLY A 250 -5.17 -1.52 19.42
CA GLY A 250 -4.29 -2.62 19.82
C GLY A 250 -3.21 -2.95 18.79
N HIS A 251 -3.40 -2.64 17.50
CA HIS A 251 -2.37 -2.82 16.47
C HIS A 251 -1.05 -2.10 16.84
N MET A 252 -1.12 -1.00 17.59
CA MET A 252 0.06 -0.27 18.07
C MET A 252 1.00 -1.17 18.88
N LEU A 253 0.49 -2.14 19.65
CA LEU A 253 1.33 -3.03 20.48
C LEU A 253 2.26 -3.94 19.66
N GLY A 254 2.03 -4.07 18.35
CA GLY A 254 2.92 -4.76 17.42
C GLY A 254 4.05 -3.88 16.86
N ALA A 255 4.00 -2.56 17.06
CA ALA A 255 4.96 -1.60 16.52
C ALA A 255 6.02 -1.19 17.55
N SER A 256 7.18 -0.76 17.06
CA SER A 256 8.23 -0.15 17.88
C SER A 256 7.69 1.07 18.64
N GLN A 257 7.92 1.12 19.96
CA GLN A 257 7.44 2.17 20.86
C GLN A 257 5.89 2.33 20.87
N GLY A 258 5.16 1.34 20.39
CA GLY A 258 3.72 1.45 20.24
C GLY A 258 2.94 1.38 21.55
N ALA A 259 3.49 0.71 22.57
CA ALA A 259 2.92 0.69 23.92
C ALA A 259 2.94 2.08 24.56
N GLU A 260 4.08 2.78 24.48
CA GLU A 260 4.23 4.15 24.97
C GLU A 260 3.32 5.13 24.23
N ARG A 261 3.23 4.99 22.90
CA ARG A 261 2.29 5.81 22.10
C ARG A 261 0.84 5.58 22.48
N LEU A 262 0.45 4.33 22.74
CA LEU A 262 -0.91 4.02 23.19
C LEU A 262 -1.18 4.59 24.58
N HIS A 263 -0.21 4.50 25.49
CA HIS A 263 -0.30 5.10 26.82
C HIS A 263 -0.54 6.61 26.74
N HIS A 264 0.27 7.33 25.96
CA HIS A 264 0.09 8.76 25.75
C HIS A 264 -1.25 9.10 25.11
N LEU A 265 -1.74 8.28 24.17
CA LEU A 265 -3.06 8.48 23.56
C LEU A 265 -4.20 8.33 24.58
N LEU A 266 -4.09 7.39 25.52
CA LEU A 266 -5.09 7.15 26.56
C LEU A 266 -5.00 8.14 27.74
N ASP A 267 -3.93 8.92 27.81
CA ASP A 267 -3.71 9.97 28.82
C ASP A 267 -4.32 11.33 28.44
N LEU A 268 -4.77 11.48 27.19
CA LEU A 268 -5.52 12.65 26.68
C LEU A 268 -6.97 12.67 27.19
#